data_AF-A0A2W4WKH4-F1
#
_entry.id   AF-A0A2W4WKH4-F1
#
_cell.length_a   1.000
_cell.length_b   1.000
_cell.length_c   1.000
_cell.angle_alpha   90.00
_cell.angle_beta   90.00
_cell.angle_gamma   90.00
#
_symmetry.space_group_name_H-M   'P 1'
#
loop_
_entity.id
_entity.type
_entity.pdbx_description
1 polymer ?
#
loop_
_entity_poly.entity_id
_entity_poly.type
_entity_poly.pdbx_seq_one_letter_code
_entity_poly.pdbx_strand_id
1 'polypeptide(L)'
;MKGAQLANGYGLQFQDDRFSISRCEHCGFPTIWHNDLIIFPLNLTAESPSDDLPEEIKKDYEEARLIFNFSPRGSAALLRLSIQKLCIHLGQSGKNISEDIKALVKQGLPPKVQEALDIVRVIGNEAVHPGVMDLNDDRNTASQLFKLVNFITYKMITEPAEIDEIYNQLPQEKLEAIKRRDN
;
A
#
# COMPACT_ATOMS: atom_id res chain seq x y z
N MET A 1 29.60 18.14 14.52
CA MET A 1 29.84 16.98 15.40
C MET A 1 31.04 16.21 14.86
N LYS A 2 32.13 16.06 15.63
CA LYS A 2 33.24 15.18 15.24
C LYS A 2 32.75 13.74 15.41
N GLY A 3 32.52 13.04 14.30
CA GLY A 3 32.21 11.61 14.31
C GLY A 3 33.34 10.82 15.00
N ALA A 4 32.94 9.86 15.82
CA ALA A 4 33.70 8.94 16.68
C ALA A 4 35.25 8.96 16.61
N GLN A 5 35.89 8.95 17.79
CA GLN A 5 37.36 8.87 17.94
C GLN A 5 37.93 7.44 17.80
N LEU A 6 37.09 6.40 17.82
CA LEU A 6 37.51 5.00 17.77
C LEU A 6 37.35 4.43 16.36
N ALA A 7 38.29 3.57 15.94
CA ALA A 7 38.36 2.99 14.59
C ALA A 7 37.16 2.09 14.24
N ASN A 8 36.44 1.57 15.24
CA ASN A 8 35.20 0.82 15.05
C ASN A 8 33.96 1.72 14.86
N GLY A 9 34.12 3.05 14.92
CA GLY A 9 33.04 4.02 14.75
C GLY A 9 32.09 4.15 15.95
N TYR A 10 32.24 3.32 16.98
CA TYR A 10 31.42 3.40 18.18
C TYR A 10 32.05 4.41 19.16
N GLY A 11 31.25 5.33 19.71
CA GLY A 11 31.67 6.22 20.80
C GLY A 11 31.59 5.54 22.17
N LEU A 12 31.48 6.33 23.24
CA LEU A 12 31.10 5.82 24.56
C LEU A 12 29.78 5.05 24.46
N GLN A 13 29.77 3.80 24.94
CA GLN A 13 28.56 2.97 24.97
C GLN A 13 27.89 3.10 26.34
N PHE A 14 26.57 3.23 26.33
CA PHE A 14 25.73 3.22 27.53
C PHE A 14 24.76 2.06 27.43
N GLN A 15 24.52 1.38 28.55
CA GLN A 15 23.42 0.45 28.67
C GLN A 15 22.15 1.23 29.00
N ASP A 16 21.07 0.92 28.30
CA ASP A 16 19.77 1.57 28.47
C ASP A 16 18.68 0.50 28.49
N ASP A 17 18.12 0.27 29.68
CA ASP A 17 17.11 -0.77 29.93
C ASP A 17 15.78 -0.50 29.22
N ARG A 18 15.60 0.70 28.65
CA ARG A 18 14.43 1.04 27.81
C ARG A 18 14.48 0.34 26.46
N PHE A 19 15.65 -0.10 25.99
CA PHE A 19 15.73 -0.87 24.76
C PHE A 19 15.54 -2.35 25.06
N SER A 20 14.60 -2.98 24.36
CA SER A 20 14.39 -4.43 24.45
C SER A 20 14.37 -5.08 23.06
N ILE A 21 14.69 -6.37 23.00
CA ILE A 21 14.65 -7.16 21.77
C ILE A 21 13.70 -8.33 21.99
N SER A 22 12.73 -8.49 21.10
CA SER A 22 11.83 -9.65 21.05
C SER A 22 11.87 -10.30 19.66
N ARG A 23 11.13 -11.39 19.47
CA ARG A 23 10.94 -12.04 18.16
C ARG A 23 9.45 -12.13 17.87
N CYS A 24 9.06 -11.88 16.62
CA CYS A 24 7.69 -12.11 16.16
C CYS A 24 7.32 -13.58 16.33
N GLU A 25 6.19 -13.87 16.97
CA GLU A 25 5.72 -15.25 17.21
C GLU A 25 5.33 -15.98 15.93
N HIS A 26 4.99 -15.25 14.86
CA HIS A 26 4.58 -15.84 13.59
C HIS A 26 5.75 -16.16 12.67
N CYS A 27 6.67 -15.21 12.45
CA CYS A 27 7.76 -15.34 11.47
C CYS A 27 9.16 -15.42 12.09
N GLY A 28 9.30 -15.27 13.41
CA GLY A 28 10.58 -15.29 14.11
C GLY A 28 11.47 -14.07 13.89
N PHE A 29 10.99 -13.07 13.14
CA PHE A 29 11.75 -11.87 12.80
C PHE A 29 12.05 -11.03 14.06
N PRO A 30 13.27 -10.51 14.24
CA PRO A 30 13.66 -9.77 15.44
C PRO A 30 13.01 -8.38 15.48
N THR A 31 12.47 -8.02 16.65
CA THR A 31 11.86 -6.71 16.90
C THR A 31 12.66 -5.98 17.97
N ILE A 32 13.08 -4.74 17.69
CA ILE A 32 13.74 -3.87 18.66
C ILE A 32 12.72 -2.83 19.13
N TRP A 33 12.72 -2.57 20.44
CA TRP A 33 11.81 -1.66 21.11
C TRP A 33 12.59 -0.54 21.81
N HIS A 34 11.95 0.60 22.02
CA HIS A 34 12.36 1.64 22.96
C HIS A 34 11.13 2.02 23.80
N ASN A 35 11.11 1.60 25.08
CA ASN A 35 9.91 1.46 25.89
C ASN A 35 8.86 0.63 25.14
N ASP A 36 7.66 1.19 24.91
CA ASP A 36 6.56 0.52 24.22
C ASP A 36 6.56 0.73 22.69
N LEU A 37 7.55 1.46 22.15
CA LEU A 37 7.65 1.77 20.72
C LEU A 37 8.54 0.77 20.00
N ILE A 38 8.01 0.13 18.96
CA ILE A 38 8.82 -0.66 18.01
C ILE A 38 9.67 0.29 17.17
N ILE A 39 10.99 0.14 17.24
CA ILE A 39 11.95 0.87 16.42
C ILE A 39 12.52 0.02 15.27
N PHE A 40 12.32 -1.30 15.32
CA PHE A 40 12.68 -2.21 14.24
C PHE A 40 11.86 -3.51 14.34
N PRO A 41 11.49 -4.15 13.22
CA PRO A 41 11.42 -3.54 11.90
C PRO A 41 10.32 -2.47 11.89
N LEU A 42 10.57 -1.41 11.12
CA LEU A 42 9.65 -0.29 11.00
C LEU A 42 8.33 -0.66 10.30
N ASN A 43 8.27 -1.83 9.67
CA ASN A 43 7.29 -2.18 8.64
C ASN A 43 6.24 -3.24 9.08
N LEU A 44 6.17 -3.65 10.35
CA LEU A 44 5.37 -4.82 10.77
C LEU A 44 3.85 -4.67 10.65
N THR A 45 3.31 -3.45 10.53
CA THR A 45 1.86 -3.21 10.59
C THR A 45 1.21 -2.96 9.24
N ALA A 46 1.99 -2.70 8.19
CA ALA A 46 1.48 -2.42 6.85
C ALA A 46 1.66 -3.64 5.96
N GLU A 47 0.59 -4.01 5.25
CA GLU A 47 0.61 -5.11 4.28
C GLU A 47 1.76 -4.94 3.29
N SER A 48 2.29 -6.05 2.79
CA SER A 48 3.26 -6.01 1.69
C SER A 48 2.54 -5.67 0.39
N PRO A 49 3.22 -4.98 -0.55
CA PRO A 49 2.63 -4.71 -1.86
C PRO A 49 2.37 -6.02 -2.59
N SER A 50 1.31 -6.04 -3.41
CA SER A 50 1.08 -7.11 -4.38
C SER A 50 2.30 -7.32 -5.29
N ASP A 51 2.57 -8.57 -5.68
CA ASP A 51 3.68 -8.90 -6.57
C ASP A 51 3.45 -8.33 -7.99
N ASP A 52 2.20 -8.24 -8.42
CA ASP A 52 1.81 -7.67 -9.72
C ASP A 52 1.70 -6.13 -9.70
N LEU A 53 2.01 -5.49 -8.57
CA LEU A 53 2.02 -4.04 -8.49
C LEU A 53 3.16 -3.49 -9.36
N PRO A 54 2.91 -2.54 -10.28
CA PRO A 54 3.95 -1.97 -11.12
C PRO A 54 5.13 -1.41 -10.30
N GLU A 55 6.35 -1.67 -10.75
CA GLU A 55 7.59 -1.41 -9.99
C GLU A 55 7.72 0.05 -9.51
N GLU A 56 7.28 1.03 -10.31
CA GLU A 56 7.30 2.43 -9.91
C GLU A 56 6.37 2.69 -8.70
N ILE A 57 5.19 2.07 -8.70
CA ILE A 57 4.18 2.20 -7.66
C ILE A 57 4.61 1.40 -6.42
N LYS A 58 5.25 0.25 -6.63
CA LYS A 58 5.80 -0.59 -5.56
C LYS A 58 6.83 0.16 -4.71
N LYS A 59 7.66 1.01 -5.33
CA LYS A 59 8.63 1.87 -4.61
C LYS A 59 7.94 2.88 -3.70
N ASP A 60 6.94 3.59 -4.22
CA ASP A 60 6.16 4.56 -3.43
C ASP A 60 5.42 3.87 -2.28
N TYR A 61 4.88 2.67 -2.53
CA TYR A 61 4.21 1.84 -1.52
C TYR A 61 5.18 1.41 -0.41
N GLU A 62 6.37 0.90 -0.76
CA GLU A 62 7.39 0.52 0.23
C GLU A 62 7.89 1.73 1.02
N GLU A 63 8.06 2.89 0.39
CA GLU A 63 8.38 4.14 1.10
C GLU A 63 7.26 4.50 2.09
N ALA A 64 6.00 4.37 1.68
CA ALA A 64 4.86 4.58 2.55
C ALA A 64 4.89 3.63 3.76
N ARG A 65 5.29 2.36 3.58
CA ARG A 65 5.45 1.39 4.68
C ARG A 65 6.54 1.81 5.65
N LEU A 66 7.69 2.25 5.13
CA LEU A 66 8.83 2.68 5.94
C LEU A 66 8.48 3.84 6.87
N ILE A 67 7.68 4.79 6.38
CA ILE A 67 7.33 5.98 7.17
C ILE A 67 6.02 5.82 7.94
N PHE A 68 5.23 4.74 7.74
CA PHE A 68 3.89 4.59 8.30
C PHE A 68 3.81 4.82 9.81
N ASN A 69 4.75 4.25 10.58
CA ASN A 69 4.75 4.38 12.04
C ASN A 69 5.16 5.78 12.52
N PHE A 70 5.95 6.52 11.73
CA PHE A 70 6.46 7.85 12.08
C PHE A 70 5.58 8.98 11.56
N SER A 71 5.01 8.80 10.37
CA SER A 71 4.19 9.77 9.67
C SER A 71 3.07 9.04 8.93
N PRO A 72 1.99 8.65 9.64
CA PRO A 72 0.79 8.08 9.02
C PRO A 72 0.24 8.98 7.91
N ARG A 73 0.29 10.30 8.12
CA ARG A 73 -0.07 11.30 7.10
C ARG A 73 0.83 11.25 5.87
N GLY A 74 2.15 11.15 6.06
CA GLY A 74 3.09 11.01 4.94
C GLY A 74 2.86 9.71 4.16
N SER A 75 2.63 8.62 4.89
CA SER A 75 2.29 7.31 4.32
C SER A 75 0.99 7.39 3.51
N ALA A 76 -0.06 8.01 4.05
CA ALA A 76 -1.32 8.23 3.34
C ALA A 76 -1.13 9.05 2.04
N ALA A 77 -0.28 10.08 2.07
CA ALA A 77 0.02 10.88 0.88
C ALA A 77 0.71 10.06 -0.22
N LEU A 78 1.72 9.25 0.14
CA LEU A 78 2.40 8.35 -0.79
C LEU A 78 1.46 7.28 -1.35
N LEU A 79 0.54 6.76 -0.54
CA LEU A 79 -0.45 5.78 -1.00
C LEU A 79 -1.50 6.41 -1.92
N ARG A 80 -1.92 7.65 -1.68
CA ARG A 80 -2.79 8.39 -2.62
C ARG A 80 -2.09 8.62 -3.97
N LEU A 81 -0.80 8.97 -3.95
CA LEU A 81 0.02 9.04 -5.16
C LEU A 81 0.11 7.68 -5.85
N SER A 82 0.28 6.60 -5.09
CA SER A 82 0.31 5.23 -5.61
C SER A 82 -1.00 4.87 -6.34
N ILE A 83 -2.16 5.21 -5.76
CA ILE A 83 -3.47 5.03 -6.40
C ILE A 83 -3.57 5.86 -7.68
N GLN A 84 -3.13 7.11 -7.66
CA GLN A 84 -3.15 7.98 -8.84
C GLN A 84 -2.33 7.39 -9.99
N LYS A 85 -1.10 6.93 -9.70
CA LYS A 85 -0.24 6.26 -10.67
C LYS A 85 -0.84 4.95 -11.17
N LEU A 86 -1.51 4.19 -10.29
CA LEU A 86 -2.20 2.96 -10.66
C LEU A 86 -3.37 3.24 -11.62
N CYS A 87 -4.15 4.29 -11.37
CA CYS A 87 -5.19 4.74 -12.30
C CYS A 87 -4.62 5.09 -13.68
N ILE A 88 -3.48 5.81 -13.74
CA ILE A 88 -2.79 6.13 -15.00
C ILE A 88 -2.34 4.84 -15.70
N HIS A 89 -1.75 3.91 -14.96
CA HIS A 89 -1.32 2.62 -15.50
C HIS A 89 -2.47 1.82 -16.13
N LEU A 90 -3.66 1.91 -15.53
CA LEU A 90 -4.90 1.30 -16.03
C LEU A 90 -5.60 2.14 -17.11
N GLY A 91 -4.93 3.11 -17.71
CA GLY A 91 -5.43 3.89 -18.85
C GLY A 91 -6.35 5.07 -18.49
N GLN A 92 -6.40 5.46 -17.21
CA GLN A 92 -7.15 6.63 -16.76
C GLN A 92 -6.30 7.90 -16.76
N SER A 93 -6.91 9.06 -16.47
CA SER A 93 -6.25 10.36 -16.60
C SER A 93 -5.24 10.65 -15.48
N GLY A 94 -5.48 10.09 -14.29
CA GLY A 94 -4.76 10.44 -13.07
C GLY A 94 -5.09 11.83 -12.52
N LYS A 95 -5.96 12.63 -13.16
CA LYS A 95 -6.20 14.03 -12.76
C LYS A 95 -7.17 14.14 -11.59
N ASN A 96 -8.19 13.29 -11.62
CA ASN A 96 -9.21 13.24 -10.58
C ASN A 96 -9.43 11.77 -10.22
N ILE A 97 -8.81 11.35 -9.10
CA ILE A 97 -8.89 9.97 -8.60
C ILE A 97 -10.35 9.48 -8.56
N SER A 98 -11.31 10.34 -8.20
CA SER A 98 -12.72 9.94 -8.10
C SER A 98 -13.38 9.68 -9.44
N GLU A 99 -13.02 10.45 -10.45
CA GLU A 99 -13.48 10.20 -11.82
C GLU A 99 -12.81 8.97 -12.41
N ASP A 100 -11.50 8.81 -12.16
CA ASP A 100 -10.74 7.66 -12.63
C ASP A 100 -11.27 6.36 -11.99
N ILE A 101 -11.57 6.35 -10.69
CA ILE A 101 -12.18 5.18 -10.01
C ILE A 101 -13.56 4.87 -10.56
N LYS A 102 -14.40 5.89 -10.77
CA LYS A 102 -15.71 5.69 -11.41
C LYS A 102 -15.57 5.10 -12.81
N ALA A 103 -14.53 5.47 -13.54
CA ALA A 103 -14.22 4.88 -14.85
C ALA A 103 -13.73 3.44 -14.72
N LEU A 104 -12.88 3.12 -13.74
CA LEU A 104 -12.44 1.74 -13.46
C LEU A 104 -13.62 0.83 -13.04
N VAL A 105 -14.60 1.34 -12.30
CA VAL A 105 -15.82 0.60 -11.96
C VAL A 105 -16.61 0.22 -13.20
N LYS A 106 -16.69 1.12 -14.19
CA LYS A 106 -17.30 0.80 -15.49
C LYS A 106 -16.49 -0.23 -16.30
N GLN A 107 -15.21 -0.40 -15.98
CA GLN A 107 -14.31 -1.36 -16.62
C GLN A 107 -14.22 -2.70 -15.88
N GLY A 108 -14.98 -2.91 -14.81
CA GLY A 108 -15.04 -4.18 -14.09
C GLY A 108 -14.60 -4.13 -12.63
N LEU A 109 -14.10 -2.98 -12.13
CA LEU A 109 -13.81 -2.85 -10.70
C LEU A 109 -15.13 -2.95 -9.89
N PRO A 110 -15.19 -3.77 -8.83
CA PRO A 110 -16.43 -3.94 -8.08
C PRO A 110 -16.96 -2.61 -7.51
N PRO A 111 -18.27 -2.30 -7.59
CA PRO A 111 -18.83 -1.05 -7.09
C PRO A 111 -18.54 -0.77 -5.60
N LYS A 112 -18.41 -1.81 -4.77
CA LYS A 112 -18.03 -1.71 -3.36
C LYS A 112 -16.64 -1.09 -3.14
N VAL A 113 -15.76 -1.15 -4.14
CA VAL A 113 -14.44 -0.51 -4.09
C VAL A 113 -14.56 1.00 -4.25
N GLN A 114 -15.53 1.45 -5.06
CA GLN A 114 -15.84 2.87 -5.18
C GLN A 114 -16.30 3.43 -3.83
N GLU A 115 -17.18 2.70 -3.11
CA GLU A 115 -17.63 3.08 -1.77
C GLU A 115 -16.44 3.17 -0.79
N ALA A 116 -15.55 2.17 -0.79
CA ALA A 116 -14.34 2.17 0.05
C ALA A 116 -13.42 3.36 -0.26
N LEU A 117 -13.23 3.68 -1.55
CA LEU A 117 -12.40 4.81 -2.00
C LEU A 117 -13.04 6.16 -1.69
N ASP A 118 -14.36 6.28 -1.83
CA ASP A 118 -15.09 7.49 -1.47
C ASP A 118 -14.97 7.76 0.03
N ILE A 119 -15.02 6.74 0.90
CA ILE A 119 -14.77 6.87 2.34
C ILE A 119 -13.35 7.41 2.61
N VAL A 120 -12.32 6.81 2.01
CA VAL A 120 -10.92 7.21 2.20
C VAL A 120 -10.64 8.63 1.70
N ARG A 121 -11.35 9.07 0.66
CA ARG A 121 -11.24 10.43 0.10
C ARG A 121 -11.97 11.46 0.96
N VAL A 122 -13.17 11.16 1.44
CA VAL A 122 -13.95 12.07 2.31
C VAL A 122 -13.18 12.33 3.60
N ILE A 123 -12.62 11.29 4.21
CA ILE A 123 -11.78 11.40 5.42
C ILE A 123 -10.50 12.22 5.15
N GLY A 124 -9.93 12.13 3.94
CA GLY A 124 -8.71 12.85 3.57
C GLY A 124 -8.87 14.34 3.23
N ASN A 125 -10.03 14.78 2.76
CA ASN A 125 -10.26 16.16 2.30
C ASN A 125 -10.87 17.10 3.36
N GLU A 126 -11.58 16.58 4.36
CA GLU A 126 -12.12 17.41 5.46
C GLU A 126 -11.03 17.86 6.45
N ALA A 127 -9.81 17.33 6.35
CA ALA A 127 -8.68 17.64 7.21
C ALA A 127 -7.94 18.96 6.87
N VAL A 128 -8.48 19.81 5.98
CA VAL A 128 -7.77 20.98 5.43
C VAL A 128 -8.56 22.30 5.48
N HIS A 129 -9.47 22.46 6.45
CA HIS A 129 -10.05 23.78 6.76
C HIS A 129 -9.19 24.55 7.78
N PRO A 130 -8.72 25.77 7.47
CA PRO A 130 -7.95 26.58 8.42
C PRO A 130 -8.85 27.00 9.60
N GLY A 131 -8.51 26.60 10.83
CA GLY A 131 -9.20 27.06 12.05
C GLY A 131 -9.81 25.96 12.93
N VAL A 132 -9.83 24.71 12.47
CA VAL A 132 -10.16 23.53 13.29
C VAL A 132 -8.98 22.58 13.14
N MET A 133 -8.09 22.52 14.13
CA MET A 133 -7.12 21.42 14.18
C MET A 133 -7.87 20.15 14.56
N ASP A 134 -8.42 19.44 13.57
CA ASP A 134 -8.54 17.99 13.63
C ASP A 134 -7.72 17.40 12.49
N LEU A 135 -6.41 17.41 12.71
CA LEU A 135 -5.36 16.93 11.82
C LEU A 135 -5.09 15.46 12.12
N ASN A 136 -5.92 14.53 11.65
CA ASN A 136 -5.55 13.12 11.72
C ASN A 136 -6.04 12.35 10.48
N ASP A 137 -5.29 12.43 9.38
CA ASP A 137 -5.03 11.19 8.62
C ASP A 137 -4.38 10.23 9.63
N ASP A 138 -5.20 9.41 10.26
CA ASP A 138 -4.79 8.53 11.34
C ASP A 138 -4.15 7.25 10.78
N ARG A 139 -3.56 6.45 11.67
CA ARG A 139 -3.01 5.15 11.29
C ARG A 139 -4.04 4.26 10.60
N ASN A 140 -5.32 4.40 10.94
CA ASN A 140 -6.39 3.61 10.32
C ASN A 140 -6.54 3.98 8.84
N THR A 141 -6.58 5.27 8.51
CA THR A 141 -6.73 5.74 7.13
C THR A 141 -5.59 5.26 6.24
N ALA A 142 -4.35 5.41 6.70
CA ALA A 142 -3.19 4.89 5.97
C ALA A 142 -3.21 3.34 5.88
N SER A 143 -3.65 2.63 6.91
CA SER A 143 -3.84 1.18 6.86
C SER A 143 -4.89 0.74 5.83
N GLN A 144 -6.01 1.46 5.72
CA GLN A 144 -7.02 1.19 4.69
C GLN A 144 -6.49 1.47 3.28
N LEU A 145 -5.69 2.52 3.10
CA LEU A 145 -5.04 2.83 1.83
C LEU A 145 -4.09 1.72 1.36
N PHE A 146 -3.32 1.11 2.26
CA PHE A 146 -2.47 -0.05 1.91
C PHE A 146 -3.26 -1.21 1.33
N LYS A 147 -4.36 -1.58 1.99
CA LYS A 147 -5.28 -2.64 1.55
C LYS A 147 -5.88 -2.32 0.19
N LEU A 148 -6.21 -1.06 -0.01
CA LEU A 148 -6.92 -0.60 -1.19
C LEU A 148 -6.07 -0.61 -2.45
N VAL A 149 -4.80 -0.20 -2.36
CA VAL A 149 -3.85 -0.33 -3.48
C VAL A 149 -3.74 -1.81 -3.88
N ASN A 150 -3.49 -2.70 -2.92
CA ASN A 150 -3.41 -4.14 -3.19
C ASN A 150 -4.69 -4.71 -3.79
N PHE A 151 -5.85 -4.29 -3.29
CA PHE A 151 -7.13 -4.74 -3.80
C PHE A 151 -7.37 -4.31 -5.25
N ILE A 152 -7.07 -3.06 -5.60
CA ILE A 152 -7.19 -2.56 -6.98
C ILE A 152 -6.24 -3.33 -7.90
N THR A 153 -4.98 -3.54 -7.47
CA THR A 153 -4.02 -4.36 -8.22
C THR A 153 -4.54 -5.77 -8.44
N TYR A 154 -5.04 -6.43 -7.39
CA TYR A 154 -5.59 -7.78 -7.53
C TYR A 154 -6.73 -7.81 -8.53
N LYS A 155 -7.71 -6.92 -8.41
CA LYS A 155 -8.90 -6.93 -9.27
C LYS A 155 -8.66 -6.51 -10.71
N MET A 156 -7.73 -5.59 -10.96
CA MET A 156 -7.53 -5.02 -12.29
C MET A 156 -6.33 -5.60 -13.02
N ILE A 157 -5.42 -6.29 -12.33
CA ILE A 157 -4.18 -6.82 -12.90
C ILE A 157 -4.09 -8.33 -12.65
N THR A 158 -4.07 -8.76 -11.38
CA THR A 158 -3.85 -10.17 -11.00
C THR A 158 -4.98 -11.08 -11.46
N GLU A 159 -6.24 -10.77 -11.11
CA GLU A 159 -7.41 -11.61 -11.42
C GLU A 159 -7.62 -11.78 -12.93
N PRO A 160 -7.54 -10.72 -13.78
CA PRO A 160 -7.56 -10.90 -15.23
C PRO A 160 -6.43 -11.80 -15.74
N ALA A 161 -5.19 -11.64 -15.23
CA ALA A 161 -4.05 -12.45 -15.63
C ALA A 161 -4.20 -13.94 -15.23
N GLU A 162 -4.69 -14.21 -14.01
CA GLU A 162 -5.02 -15.57 -13.54
C GLU A 162 -6.10 -16.23 -14.41
N ILE A 163 -7.15 -15.48 -14.76
CA ILE A 163 -8.22 -15.97 -15.64
C ILE A 163 -7.68 -16.28 -17.04
N ASP A 164 -6.86 -15.39 -17.60
CA ASP A 164 -6.25 -15.58 -18.92
C ASP A 164 -5.32 -16.80 -18.92
N GLU A 165 -4.55 -17.03 -17.85
CA GLU A 165 -3.71 -18.21 -17.71
C GLU A 165 -4.54 -19.51 -17.71
N ILE A 166 -5.62 -19.56 -16.91
CA ILE A 166 -6.54 -20.70 -16.88
C ILE A 166 -7.18 -20.93 -18.26
N TYR A 167 -7.59 -19.85 -18.93
CA TYR A 167 -8.20 -19.94 -20.25
C TYR A 167 -7.20 -20.47 -21.30
N ASN A 168 -5.95 -20.02 -21.25
CA ASN A 168 -4.88 -20.46 -22.16
C ASN A 168 -4.44 -21.92 -21.93
N GLN A 169 -4.74 -22.52 -20.78
CA GLN A 169 -4.53 -23.96 -20.54
C GLN A 169 -5.59 -24.85 -21.22
N LEU A 170 -6.69 -24.29 -21.74
CA LEU A 170 -7.73 -25.08 -22.41
C LEU A 170 -7.26 -25.59 -23.79
N PRO A 171 -7.61 -26.84 -24.17
CA PRO A 171 -7.34 -27.36 -25.51
C PRO A 171 -7.97 -26.48 -26.60
N GLN A 172 -7.27 -26.33 -27.72
CA GLN A 172 -7.67 -25.44 -28.82
C GLN A 172 -9.08 -25.74 -29.37
N GLU A 173 -9.49 -27.00 -29.40
CA GLU A 173 -10.86 -27.41 -29.77
C GLU A 173 -11.94 -26.82 -28.85
N LYS A 174 -11.69 -26.75 -27.53
CA LYS A 174 -12.63 -26.15 -26.57
C LYS A 174 -12.64 -24.64 -26.67
N LEU A 175 -11.49 -24.02 -26.92
CA LEU A 175 -11.39 -22.58 -27.17
C LEU A 175 -12.14 -22.16 -28.43
N GLU A 176 -12.04 -22.93 -29.52
CA GLU A 176 -12.83 -22.67 -30.73
C GLU A 176 -14.34 -22.88 -30.50
N ALA A 177 -14.73 -23.87 -29.70
CA ALA A 177 -16.13 -24.09 -29.34
C ALA A 177 -16.73 -22.94 -28.53
N ILE A 178 -15.96 -22.35 -27.59
CA ILE A 178 -16.38 -21.17 -26.83
C ILE A 178 -16.50 -19.94 -27.75
N LYS A 179 -15.49 -19.70 -28.61
CA LYS A 179 -15.54 -18.60 -29.59
C LYS A 179 -16.71 -18.68 -30.57
N ARG A 180 -17.15 -19.88 -30.94
CA ARG A 180 -18.35 -20.09 -31.79
C ARG A 180 -19.67 -19.91 -31.04
N ARG A 181 -19.67 -20.00 -29.71
CA ARG A 181 -20.88 -19.80 -28.88
C ARG A 181 -21.14 -18.33 -28.58
N ASP A 182 -20.07 -17.56 -28.40
CA ASP A 182 -20.16 -16.16 -27.99
C ASP A 182 -20.18 -15.18 -29.20
N ASN A 183 -20.08 -15.70 -30.44
CA ASN A 183 -20.39 -15.02 -31.71
C ASN A 183 -21.81 -15.33 -32.15
#